data_AF-A0A518GVU0-F1
#
_entry.id   AF-A0A518GVU0-F1
#
_cell.length_a   1.000
_cell.length_b   1.000
_cell.length_c   1.000
_cell.angle_alpha   90.00
_cell.angle_beta   90.00
_cell.angle_gamma   90.00
#
_symmetry.space_group_name_H-M   'P 1'
#
loop_
_entity.id
_entity.type
_entity.pdbx_description
1 polymer ?
#
loop_
_entity_poly.entity_id
_entity_poly.type
_entity_poly.pdbx_seq_one_letter_code
_entity_poly.pdbx_strand_id
1 'polypeptide(L)'
;MRSSLDPRPGPRETIAAAMRLLRLAIDAEDVHAACMASTVLCMKIRNEVEHRLRDEPDWDSKGRWLATFSTANLYRLPPGRVRVFDAMTWGSHSNTAGRLWPEPFETDLRFDQDAAELTAYRIRFGDRRSLPNEGVREGFARTVRDIRDGAVSWRYEWQDGPPITPVDR
;
A
#
# COMPACT_ATOMS: atom_id res chain seq x y z
N MET A 1 -5.97 -0.75 -39.12
CA MET A 1 -5.28 0.00 -38.04
C MET A 1 -5.07 -0.98 -36.89
N ARG A 2 -3.91 -1.65 -36.83
CA ARG A 2 -3.61 -2.60 -35.74
C ARG A 2 -3.31 -1.76 -34.51
N SER A 3 -4.20 -1.82 -33.53
CA SER A 3 -3.95 -1.32 -32.18
C SER A 3 -2.78 -2.12 -31.61
N SER A 4 -1.57 -1.57 -31.71
CA SER A 4 -0.38 -2.10 -31.04
C SER A 4 -0.55 -1.84 -29.55
N LEU A 5 -1.46 -2.59 -28.92
CA LEU A 5 -1.50 -2.70 -27.48
C LEU A 5 -0.38 -3.65 -27.13
N ASP A 6 0.82 -3.08 -26.97
CA ASP A 6 1.84 -3.74 -26.18
C ASP A 6 1.21 -4.27 -24.89
N PRO A 7 1.69 -5.42 -24.37
CA PRO A 7 1.15 -5.97 -23.15
C PRO A 7 1.11 -4.88 -22.08
N ARG A 8 -0.06 -4.73 -21.43
CA ARG A 8 -0.20 -3.76 -20.34
C ARG A 8 0.89 -4.05 -19.30
N PRO A 9 1.61 -3.02 -18.81
CA PRO A 9 2.64 -3.23 -17.80
C PRO A 9 2.03 -3.89 -16.56
N GLY A 10 2.76 -4.84 -15.98
CA GLY A 10 2.35 -5.52 -14.76
C GLY A 10 2.45 -4.62 -13.52
N PRO A 11 2.00 -5.11 -12.36
CA PRO A 11 2.03 -4.34 -11.12
C PRO A 11 3.44 -3.85 -10.75
N ARG A 12 4.46 -4.71 -10.90
CA ARG A 12 5.86 -4.36 -10.60
C ARG A 12 6.35 -3.19 -11.42
N GLU A 13 6.10 -3.23 -12.74
CA GLU A 13 6.52 -2.20 -13.68
C GLU A 13 5.81 -0.87 -13.38
N THR A 14 4.53 -0.91 -13.02
CA THR A 14 3.79 0.31 -12.67
C THR A 14 4.23 0.91 -11.32
N ILE A 15 4.57 0.08 -10.33
CA ILE A 15 5.13 0.54 -9.04
C ILE A 15 6.53 1.14 -9.28
N ALA A 16 7.39 0.48 -10.05
CA ALA A 16 8.71 0.98 -10.40
C ALA A 16 8.62 2.32 -11.17
N ALA A 17 7.69 2.44 -12.11
CA ALA A 17 7.45 3.70 -12.82
C ALA A 17 7.03 4.84 -11.88
N ALA A 18 6.13 4.57 -10.93
CA ALA A 18 5.73 5.56 -9.93
C ALA A 18 6.90 5.97 -9.01
N MET A 19 7.76 5.01 -8.64
CA MET A 19 8.96 5.30 -7.86
C MET A 19 9.97 6.16 -8.62
N ARG A 20 10.19 5.90 -9.93
CA ARG A 20 11.04 6.75 -10.77
C ARG A 20 10.53 8.19 -10.80
N LEU A 21 9.22 8.40 -10.95
CA LEU A 21 8.63 9.74 -10.90
C LEU A 21 8.87 10.43 -9.55
N LEU A 22 8.69 9.70 -8.45
CA LEU A 22 8.94 10.22 -7.12
C LEU A 22 10.42 10.59 -6.93
N ARG A 23 11.33 9.74 -7.44
CA ARG A 23 12.77 10.00 -7.37
C ARG A 23 13.15 11.25 -8.15
N LEU A 24 12.70 11.36 -9.39
CA LEU A 24 12.95 12.53 -10.24
C LEU A 24 12.44 13.83 -9.61
N ALA A 25 11.24 13.80 -9.03
CA ALA A 25 10.69 14.97 -8.36
C ALA A 25 11.52 15.39 -7.13
N ILE A 26 12.02 14.42 -6.37
CA ILE A 26 12.88 14.70 -5.21
C ILE A 26 14.25 15.22 -5.64
N ASP A 27 14.87 14.60 -6.64
CA ASP A 27 16.19 15.03 -7.15
C ASP A 27 16.11 16.43 -7.78
N ALA A 28 14.93 16.84 -8.26
CA ALA A 28 14.64 18.19 -8.74
C ALA A 28 14.21 19.18 -7.63
N GLU A 29 14.15 18.74 -6.37
CA GLU A 29 13.67 19.51 -5.21
C GLU A 29 12.24 20.08 -5.38
N ASP A 30 11.41 19.46 -6.24
CA ASP A 30 10.04 19.86 -6.48
C ASP A 30 9.08 19.17 -5.51
N VAL A 31 8.74 19.88 -4.44
CA VAL A 31 7.86 19.40 -3.37
C VAL A 31 6.46 19.05 -3.89
N HIS A 32 5.93 19.81 -4.86
CA HIS A 32 4.60 19.55 -5.41
C HIS A 32 4.60 18.30 -6.29
N ALA A 33 5.60 18.16 -7.17
CA ALA A 33 5.78 16.96 -7.96
C ALA A 33 6.01 15.72 -7.08
N ALA A 34 6.78 15.85 -5.99
CA ALA A 34 7.02 14.75 -5.06
C ALA A 34 5.73 14.32 -4.34
N CYS A 35 4.87 15.26 -3.96
CA CYS A 35 3.55 14.98 -3.37
C CYS A 35 2.61 14.26 -4.36
N MET A 36 2.58 14.70 -5.62
CA MET A 36 1.79 14.02 -6.65
C MET A 36 2.33 12.61 -6.93
N ALA A 37 3.65 12.46 -7.06
CA ALA A 37 4.28 11.18 -7.34
C ALA A 37 4.13 10.18 -6.20
N SER A 38 4.20 10.63 -4.93
CA SER A 38 3.93 9.78 -3.77
C SER A 38 2.47 9.29 -3.77
N THR A 39 1.52 10.15 -4.14
CA THR A 39 0.12 9.78 -4.31
C THR A 39 -0.06 8.71 -5.39
N VAL A 40 0.60 8.87 -6.55
CA VAL A 40 0.58 7.88 -7.62
C VAL A 40 1.16 6.55 -7.17
N LEU A 41 2.31 6.56 -6.47
CA LEU A 41 2.93 5.35 -5.93
C LEU A 41 2.00 4.63 -4.96
N CYS A 42 1.40 5.35 -4.02
CA CYS A 42 0.42 4.82 -3.08
C CYS A 42 -0.80 4.23 -3.80
N MET A 43 -1.30 4.86 -4.86
CA MET A 43 -2.39 4.30 -5.68
C MET A 43 -1.98 2.99 -6.37
N LYS A 44 -0.74 2.87 -6.86
CA LYS A 44 -0.26 1.61 -7.47
C LYS A 44 -0.15 0.49 -6.44
N ILE A 45 0.40 0.78 -5.26
CA ILE A 45 0.46 -0.15 -4.14
C ILE A 45 -0.95 -0.60 -3.73
N ARG A 46 -1.88 0.36 -3.59
CA ARG A 46 -3.29 0.09 -3.30
C ARG A 46 -3.90 -0.89 -4.30
N ASN A 47 -3.72 -0.64 -5.60
CA ASN A 47 -4.28 -1.50 -6.64
C ASN A 47 -3.72 -2.93 -6.57
N GLU A 48 -2.43 -3.06 -6.25
CA GLU A 48 -1.81 -4.37 -6.05
C GLU A 48 -2.42 -5.09 -4.84
N VAL A 49 -2.65 -4.39 -3.72
CA VAL A 49 -3.31 -4.97 -2.54
C VAL A 49 -4.73 -5.43 -2.87
N GLU A 50 -5.52 -4.60 -3.55
CA GLU A 50 -6.87 -4.96 -4.00
C GLU A 50 -6.85 -6.18 -4.93
N HIS A 51 -5.85 -6.28 -5.80
CA HIS A 51 -5.68 -7.42 -6.68
C HIS A 51 -5.37 -8.69 -5.90
N ARG A 52 -4.40 -8.65 -4.98
CA ARG A 52 -4.02 -9.81 -4.15
C ARG A 52 -5.16 -10.28 -3.25
N LEU A 53 -5.83 -9.36 -2.58
CA LEU A 53 -6.97 -9.67 -1.72
C LEU A 53 -8.15 -10.29 -2.48
N ARG A 54 -8.30 -10.01 -3.77
CA ARG A 54 -9.36 -10.63 -4.58
C ARG A 54 -9.18 -12.14 -4.71
N ASP A 55 -7.94 -12.61 -4.68
CA ASP A 55 -7.59 -14.01 -4.85
C ASP A 55 -7.57 -14.78 -3.51
N GLU A 56 -7.69 -14.08 -2.38
CA GLU A 56 -7.75 -14.68 -1.04
C GLU A 56 -9.17 -15.21 -0.72
N PRO A 57 -9.35 -16.52 -0.45
CA PRO A 57 -10.68 -17.12 -0.29
C PRO A 57 -11.43 -16.64 0.97
N ASP A 58 -10.70 -16.28 2.01
CA ASP A 58 -11.26 -15.83 3.30
C ASP A 58 -11.55 -14.31 3.34
N TRP A 59 -11.17 -13.60 2.26
CA TRP A 59 -11.43 -12.19 2.10
C TRP A 59 -12.69 -11.97 1.27
N ASP A 60 -13.65 -11.26 1.84
CA ASP A 60 -14.89 -10.91 1.14
C ASP A 60 -14.66 -9.74 0.16
N SER A 61 -13.95 -10.02 -0.93
CA SER A 61 -13.65 -9.05 -1.98
C SER A 61 -14.88 -8.56 -2.74
N LYS A 62 -15.99 -9.32 -2.72
CA LYS A 62 -17.24 -9.00 -3.43
C LYS A 62 -18.17 -8.13 -2.58
N GLY A 63 -18.16 -8.29 -1.27
CA GLY A 63 -18.94 -7.50 -0.33
C GLY A 63 -18.26 -6.20 0.09
N ARG A 64 -17.01 -5.95 -0.30
CA ARG A 64 -16.21 -4.83 0.22
C ARG A 64 -15.59 -3.96 -0.88
N TRP A 65 -15.46 -2.67 -0.57
CA TRP A 65 -14.71 -1.72 -1.38
C TRP A 65 -13.70 -0.97 -0.51
N LEU A 66 -12.56 -0.63 -1.09
CA LEU A 66 -11.56 0.19 -0.41
C LEU A 66 -11.97 1.66 -0.51
N ALA A 67 -12.27 2.27 0.63
CA ALA A 67 -12.76 3.64 0.72
C ALA A 67 -11.63 4.65 0.67
N THR A 68 -10.60 4.47 1.49
CA THR A 68 -9.49 5.43 1.56
C THR A 68 -8.16 4.73 1.81
N PHE A 69 -7.10 5.37 1.30
CA PHE A 69 -5.71 5.03 1.58
C PHE A 69 -4.96 6.36 1.74
N SER A 70 -4.38 6.62 2.91
CA SER A 70 -3.65 7.85 3.18
C SER A 70 -2.22 7.73 2.70
N THR A 71 -1.68 8.83 2.18
CA THR A 71 -0.27 8.95 1.78
C THR A 71 0.63 9.43 2.92
N ALA A 72 0.08 9.66 4.11
CA ALA A 72 0.76 10.38 5.19
C ALA A 72 2.01 9.68 5.78
N ASN A 73 2.16 8.38 5.54
CA ASN A 73 3.15 7.54 6.21
C ASN A 73 4.05 6.81 5.19
N LEU A 74 4.53 7.55 4.18
CA LEU A 74 5.55 7.07 3.24
C LEU A 74 6.94 7.50 3.71
N TYR A 75 7.82 6.53 3.91
CA TYR A 75 9.19 6.72 4.40
C TYR A 75 10.18 6.21 3.36
N ARG A 76 11.15 7.06 3.02
CA ARG A 76 12.31 6.63 2.23
C ARG A 76 13.41 6.17 3.18
N LEU A 77 13.92 4.97 2.93
CA LEU A 77 14.95 4.31 3.73
C LEU A 77 16.15 4.07 2.81
N PRO A 78 17.20 4.89 2.87
CA PRO A 78 18.37 4.68 2.03
C PRO A 78 19.10 3.36 2.39
N PRO A 79 19.71 2.67 1.40
CA PRO A 79 19.61 2.91 -0.04
C PRO A 79 18.38 2.21 -0.66
N GLY A 80 17.69 2.91 -1.57
CA GLY A 80 16.72 2.29 -2.50
C GLY A 80 15.49 1.64 -1.88
N ARG A 81 15.15 1.91 -0.61
CA ARG A 81 13.99 1.30 0.05
C ARG A 81 12.91 2.33 0.33
N VAL A 82 11.65 1.92 0.19
CA VAL A 82 10.47 2.70 0.53
C VAL A 82 9.57 1.86 1.40
N ARG A 83 9.20 2.38 2.57
CA ARG A 83 8.21 1.78 3.44
C ARG A 83 6.97 2.66 3.45
N VAL A 84 5.81 2.06 3.28
CA VAL A 84 4.52 2.72 3.48
C VAL A 84 3.76 1.92 4.52
N PHE A 85 3.21 2.56 5.54
CA PHE A 85 2.32 1.88 6.46
C PHE A 85 1.13 2.75 6.78
N ASP A 86 -0.07 2.20 6.83
CA ASP A 86 -1.25 3.02 7.05
C ASP A 86 -2.44 2.19 7.54
N ALA A 87 -3.54 2.87 7.85
CA ALA A 87 -4.83 2.23 8.03
C ALA A 87 -5.66 2.34 6.73
N MET A 88 -5.68 1.27 5.93
CA MET A 88 -6.53 1.17 4.75
C MET A 88 -7.99 1.01 5.19
N THR A 89 -8.86 1.91 4.75
CA THR A 89 -10.24 1.96 5.24
C THR A 89 -11.19 1.29 4.25
N TRP A 90 -11.93 0.28 4.67
CA TRP A 90 -12.86 -0.48 3.83
C TRP A 90 -14.31 -0.18 4.17
N GLY A 91 -15.19 -0.21 3.18
CA GLY A 91 -16.64 -0.14 3.35
C GLY A 91 -17.34 -1.38 2.82
N SER A 92 -18.62 -1.53 3.15
CA SER A 92 -19.46 -2.61 2.63
C SER A 92 -20.23 -2.15 1.40
N HIS A 93 -20.33 -2.99 0.38
CA HIS A 93 -21.23 -2.78 -0.75
C HIS A 93 -22.70 -2.91 -0.35
N SER A 94 -23.03 -3.75 0.63
CA SER A 94 -24.40 -3.91 1.11
C SER A 94 -24.89 -2.74 1.97
N ASN A 95 -23.98 -1.86 2.41
CA ASN A 95 -24.30 -0.68 3.20
C ASN A 95 -23.27 0.43 2.94
N THR A 96 -23.44 1.15 1.83
CA THR A 96 -22.50 2.20 1.38
C THR A 96 -22.47 3.42 2.29
N ALA A 97 -23.57 3.72 3.00
CA ALA A 97 -23.64 4.71 4.07
C ALA A 97 -23.20 4.13 5.44
N GLY A 98 -22.79 2.87 5.45
CA GLY A 98 -22.48 2.09 6.65
C GLY A 98 -21.11 2.38 7.23
N ARG A 99 -20.76 1.54 8.20
CA ARG A 99 -19.50 1.63 8.93
C ARG A 99 -18.30 1.37 8.01
N LEU A 100 -17.25 2.16 8.22
CA LEU A 100 -15.96 1.93 7.60
C LEU A 100 -15.02 1.24 8.59
N TRP A 101 -14.16 0.36 8.08
CA TRP A 101 -13.22 -0.42 8.87
C TRP A 101 -11.78 -0.05 8.50
N PRO A 102 -11.04 0.63 9.39
CA PRO A 102 -9.61 0.86 9.22
C PRO A 102 -8.85 -0.44 9.51
N GLU A 103 -8.21 -0.99 8.48
CA GLU A 103 -7.42 -2.21 8.54
C GLU A 103 -5.92 -1.88 8.44
N PRO A 104 -5.06 -2.52 9.25
CA PRO A 104 -3.64 -2.22 9.22
C PRO A 104 -3.03 -2.70 7.91
N PHE A 105 -2.23 -1.85 7.33
CA PHE A 105 -1.51 -2.09 6.10
C PHE A 105 -0.05 -1.69 6.26
N GLU A 106 0.86 -2.50 5.74
CA GLU A 106 2.27 -2.14 5.58
C GLU A 106 2.81 -2.70 4.27
N THR A 107 3.56 -1.90 3.53
CA THR A 107 4.42 -2.39 2.46
C THR A 107 5.84 -1.91 2.64
N ASP A 108 6.76 -2.77 2.22
CA ASP A 108 8.17 -2.52 2.13
C ASP A 108 8.61 -2.83 0.70
N LEU A 109 9.18 -1.84 0.03
CA LEU A 109 9.59 -1.90 -1.36
C LEU A 109 11.08 -1.68 -1.42
N ARG A 110 11.78 -2.54 -2.16
CA ARG A 110 13.21 -2.40 -2.42
C ARG A 110 13.42 -2.25 -3.91
N PHE A 111 14.10 -1.19 -4.28
CA PHE A 111 14.49 -0.89 -5.64
C PHE A 111 15.99 -1.10 -5.82
N ASP A 112 16.45 -1.18 -7.06
CA ASP A 112 17.87 -1.05 -7.38
C ASP A 112 18.39 0.35 -7.03
N GLN A 113 19.70 0.58 -7.25
CA GLN A 113 20.35 1.84 -6.88
C GLN A 113 19.78 3.06 -7.64
N ASP A 114 19.33 2.84 -8.87
CA ASP A 114 18.81 3.88 -9.75
C ASP A 114 17.30 4.07 -9.62
N ALA A 115 16.66 3.30 -8.72
CA ALA A 115 15.20 3.16 -8.62
C ALA A 115 14.54 2.78 -9.96
N ALA A 116 15.29 2.15 -10.87
CA ALA A 116 14.82 1.73 -12.18
C ALA A 116 13.90 0.52 -12.06
N GLU A 117 14.25 -0.46 -11.23
CA GLU A 117 13.47 -1.68 -11.04
C GLU A 117 13.08 -1.93 -9.59
N LEU A 118 11.88 -2.45 -9.39
CA LEU A 118 11.46 -3.05 -8.12
C LEU A 118 12.15 -4.42 -8.03
N THR A 119 13.04 -4.59 -7.06
CA THR A 119 13.84 -5.82 -6.89
C THR A 119 13.23 -6.77 -5.86
N ALA A 120 12.57 -6.22 -4.83
CA ALA A 120 11.82 -7.00 -3.86
C ALA A 120 10.65 -6.19 -3.30
N TYR A 121 9.62 -6.88 -2.82
CA TYR A 121 8.60 -6.26 -1.97
C TYR A 121 8.10 -7.22 -0.91
N ARG A 122 7.58 -6.62 0.16
CA ARG A 122 6.70 -7.27 1.12
C ARG A 122 5.45 -6.42 1.30
N ILE A 123 4.29 -7.04 1.27
CA ILE A 123 3.00 -6.41 1.54
C ILE A 123 2.34 -7.19 2.67
N ARG A 124 1.92 -6.50 3.72
CA ARG A 124 1.22 -7.06 4.87
C ARG A 124 -0.11 -6.35 5.05
N PHE A 125 -1.15 -7.14 5.26
CA PHE A 125 -2.51 -6.66 5.46
C PHE A 125 -3.13 -7.42 6.63
N GLY A 126 -3.62 -6.68 7.63
CA GLY A 126 -4.33 -7.28 8.75
C GLY A 126 -5.83 -7.39 8.48
N ASP A 127 -6.52 -7.95 9.45
CA ASP A 127 -7.96 -8.15 9.39
C ASP A 127 -8.54 -8.07 10.80
N ARG A 128 -9.15 -6.93 11.10
CA ARG A 128 -9.68 -6.52 12.41
C ARG A 128 -11.20 -6.48 12.40
N ARG A 129 -11.82 -7.36 11.61
CA ARG A 129 -13.28 -7.64 11.60
C ARG A 129 -13.91 -7.78 13.00
N SER A 130 -13.12 -8.12 14.02
CA SER A 130 -13.55 -8.35 15.41
C SER A 130 -13.78 -7.09 16.27
N LEU A 131 -13.64 -5.86 15.75
CA LEU A 131 -13.84 -4.62 16.53
C LEU A 131 -15.09 -3.82 16.08
N PRO A 132 -16.32 -4.28 16.43
CA PRO A 132 -17.57 -3.77 15.87
C PRO A 132 -18.04 -2.38 16.35
N ASN A 133 -17.45 -1.80 17.41
CA ASN A 133 -18.02 -0.64 18.12
C ASN A 133 -17.19 0.65 18.09
N GLU A 134 -16.10 0.69 17.33
CA GLU A 134 -15.22 1.87 17.25
C GLU A 134 -15.59 2.83 16.10
N GLY A 135 -15.46 4.14 16.31
CA GLY A 135 -15.58 5.10 15.22
C GLY A 135 -14.38 5.03 14.26
N VAL A 136 -14.58 5.48 13.01
CA VAL A 136 -13.55 5.45 11.96
C VAL A 136 -12.29 6.19 12.38
N ARG A 137 -12.46 7.35 13.04
CA ARG A 137 -11.35 8.21 13.48
C ARG A 137 -10.53 7.55 14.59
N GLU A 138 -11.17 7.00 15.63
CA GLU A 138 -10.45 6.28 16.68
C GLU A 138 -9.73 5.05 16.11
N GLY A 139 -10.42 4.30 15.25
CA GLY A 139 -9.86 3.10 14.64
C GLY A 139 -8.66 3.39 13.74
N PHE A 140 -8.68 4.49 12.99
CA PHE A 140 -7.53 4.93 12.20
C PHE A 140 -6.33 5.25 13.10
N ALA A 141 -6.53 6.11 14.11
CA ALA A 141 -5.46 6.54 15.01
C ALA A 141 -4.84 5.36 15.79
N ARG A 142 -5.68 4.44 16.27
CA ARG A 142 -5.20 3.22 16.92
C ARG A 142 -4.46 2.32 15.93
N THR A 143 -4.99 2.10 14.74
CA THR A 143 -4.36 1.21 13.75
C THR A 143 -2.98 1.70 13.35
N VAL A 144 -2.81 3.00 13.10
CA VAL A 144 -1.48 3.59 12.84
C VAL A 144 -0.54 3.39 14.03
N ARG A 145 -1.02 3.58 15.26
CA ARG A 145 -0.24 3.33 16.48
C ARG A 145 0.18 1.87 16.59
N ASP A 146 -0.75 0.93 16.44
CA ASP A 146 -0.46 -0.50 16.54
C ASP A 146 0.54 -0.95 15.48
N ILE A 147 0.45 -0.41 14.25
CA ILE A 147 1.44 -0.68 13.21
C ILE A 147 2.81 -0.17 13.63
N ARG A 148 2.90 1.01 14.26
CA ARG A 148 4.16 1.57 14.77
C ARG A 148 4.72 0.75 15.94
N ASP A 149 3.87 0.35 16.87
CA ASP A 149 4.29 -0.33 18.11
C ASP A 149 4.52 -1.84 17.92
N GLY A 150 3.97 -2.42 16.86
CA GLY A 150 4.19 -3.84 16.51
C GLY A 150 3.13 -4.75 17.04
N ALA A 151 2.04 -4.16 17.52
CA ALA A 151 0.87 -4.83 18.06
C ALA A 151 -0.14 -5.25 16.97
N VAL A 152 0.30 -5.41 15.72
CA VAL A 152 -0.56 -5.87 14.62
C VAL A 152 -0.37 -7.37 14.42
N SER A 153 -1.48 -8.10 14.49
CA SER A 153 -1.59 -9.43 13.92
C SER A 153 -1.86 -9.31 12.42
N TRP A 154 -0.91 -9.73 11.60
CA TRP A 154 -1.00 -9.72 10.15
C TRP A 154 -1.72 -10.99 9.70
N ARG A 155 -2.79 -10.84 8.92
CA ARG A 155 -3.54 -12.00 8.39
C ARG A 155 -2.98 -12.45 7.05
N TYR A 156 -2.62 -11.48 6.21
CA TYR A 156 -2.11 -11.74 4.87
C TYR A 156 -0.72 -11.12 4.74
N GLU A 157 0.18 -11.87 4.12
CA GLU A 157 1.52 -11.43 3.77
C GLU A 157 1.88 -11.97 2.39
N TRP A 158 2.27 -11.07 1.50
CA TRP A 158 2.78 -11.40 0.17
C TRP A 158 4.20 -10.86 0.04
N GLN A 159 5.11 -11.72 -0.40
CA GLN A 159 6.51 -11.36 -0.61
C GLN A 159 6.94 -11.80 -2.02
N ASP A 160 7.75 -10.98 -2.65
CA ASP A 160 8.47 -11.34 -3.87
C ASP A 160 9.90 -10.82 -3.85
N GLY A 161 10.81 -11.59 -4.45
CA GLY A 161 12.24 -11.34 -4.40
C GLY A 161 12.90 -11.71 -3.06
N PRO A 162 14.15 -11.25 -2.83
CA PRO A 162 14.89 -11.51 -1.61
C PRO A 162 14.15 -11.03 -0.34
N PRO A 163 14.31 -11.73 0.81
CA PRO A 163 13.74 -11.30 2.07
C PRO A 163 14.15 -9.87 2.43
N ILE A 164 13.16 -9.06 2.82
CA ILE A 164 13.40 -7.70 3.30
C ILE A 164 13.45 -7.73 4.83
N THR A 165 14.65 -7.53 5.39
CA THR A 165 14.82 -7.41 6.84
C THR A 165 14.01 -6.23 7.36
N PRO A 166 13.11 -6.41 8.34
CA PRO A 166 12.40 -5.30 8.97
C PRO A 166 13.39 -4.24 9.45
N VAL A 167 13.08 -2.96 9.26
CA VAL A 167 13.85 -1.90 9.95
C VAL A 167 13.40 -1.91 11.41
N ASP A 168 14.37 -1.95 12.32
CA ASP A 168 14.14 -1.74 13.75
C ASP A 168 13.44 -0.39 13.95
N ARG A 169 12.41 -0.38 14.79
CA ARG A 169 11.41 0.68 14.84
C ARG A 169 11.77 1.80 15.80
#